data_AF-A0A398CHL5-F1
#
_entry.id   AF-A0A398CHL5-F1
#
_cell.length_a   1.000
_cell.length_b   1.000
_cell.length_c   1.000
_cell.angle_alpha   90.00
_cell.angle_beta   90.00
_cell.angle_gamma   90.00
#
_symmetry.space_group_name_H-M   'P 1'
#
loop_
_entity.id
_entity.type
_entity.pdbx_description
1 polymer ?
#
loop_
_entity_poly.entity_id
_entity_poly.type
_entity_poly.pdbx_seq_one_letter_code
_entity_poly.pdbx_strand_id
1 'polypeptide(L)'
;MLTISILLLLSTGCWDRREINDLAIVLATGVDLSEEGDVLLSAQIFIPRAAGGGPQGNTGGSGGNTTGDTFVRKATGKTIAEAMAKLQRKLSRHLFWGTARSSSSAMQPLATE
;
A
#
# COMPACT_ATOMS: atom_id res chain seq x y z
N MET A 1 34.25 13.36 28.98
CA MET A 1 34.39 12.16 28.12
C MET A 1 33.29 11.13 28.36
N LEU A 2 32.86 10.85 29.61
CA LEU A 2 31.76 9.91 29.91
C LEU A 2 30.35 10.40 29.50
N THR A 3 30.14 11.72 29.48
CA THR A 3 28.84 12.35 29.18
C THR A 3 28.41 12.21 27.72
N ILE A 4 29.35 12.10 26.78
CA ILE A 4 29.07 11.93 25.34
C ILE A 4 28.65 10.48 25.03
N SER A 5 29.23 9.49 25.72
CA SER A 5 28.86 8.08 25.54
C SER A 5 27.43 7.75 25.97
N ILE A 6 26.89 8.47 26.96
CA ILE A 6 25.50 8.30 27.40
C ILE A 6 24.50 8.82 26.36
N LEU A 7 24.79 9.94 25.69
CA LEU A 7 23.89 10.51 24.66
C LEU A 7 23.74 9.61 23.42
N LEU A 8 24.78 8.87 23.05
CA LEU A 8 24.78 7.97 21.89
C LEU A 8 23.89 6.73 22.10
N LEU A 9 23.68 6.31 23.36
CA LEU A 9 22.80 5.20 23.72
C LEU A 9 21.31 5.55 23.62
N LEU A 10 20.95 6.84 23.63
CA LEU A 10 19.58 7.30 23.37
C LEU A 10 19.25 7.42 21.87
N SER A 11 20.23 7.19 20.98
CA SER A 11 20.02 7.18 19.52
C SER A 11 19.84 5.78 18.94
N THR A 12 19.64 4.75 19.76
CA THR A 12 19.35 3.40 19.26
C THR A 12 17.93 3.31 18.72
N GLY A 13 17.80 3.56 17.43
CA GLY A 13 16.75 3.00 16.60
C GLY A 13 15.83 4.04 15.98
N CYS A 14 15.86 4.11 14.65
CA CYS A 14 14.76 4.68 13.86
C CYS A 14 13.47 3.92 14.21
N TRP A 15 12.68 4.47 15.12
CA TRP A 15 11.51 3.82 15.73
C TRP A 15 10.28 3.76 14.80
N ASP A 16 10.35 4.33 13.60
CA ASP A 16 9.27 4.29 12.60
C ASP A 16 9.62 3.34 11.44
N ARG A 17 9.84 2.05 11.77
CA ARG A 17 9.91 1.00 10.76
C ARG A 17 8.50 0.48 10.50
N ARG A 18 7.77 1.12 9.59
CA ARG A 18 6.60 0.48 8.98
C ARG A 18 7.10 -0.59 8.02
N GLU A 19 6.82 -1.85 8.34
CA GLU A 19 7.23 -2.92 7.46
C GLU A 19 6.43 -2.87 6.17
N ILE A 20 7.08 -3.23 5.05
CA ILE A 20 6.41 -3.34 3.75
C ILE A 20 5.19 -4.27 3.83
N ASN A 21 5.23 -5.26 4.73
CA ASN A 21 4.13 -6.19 5.00
C ASN A 21 2.90 -5.54 5.65
N ASP A 22 2.98 -4.34 6.21
CA ASP A 22 1.84 -3.63 6.80
C ASP A 22 1.15 -2.69 5.82
N LEU A 23 1.73 -2.56 4.61
CA LEU A 23 1.26 -1.66 3.58
C LEU A 23 0.37 -2.39 2.57
N ALA A 24 -0.66 -1.66 2.11
CA ALA A 24 -1.44 -1.94 0.93
C ALA A 24 -1.11 -0.84 -0.10
N ILE A 25 -0.29 -1.16 -1.09
CA ILE A 25 0.25 -0.19 -2.04
C ILE A 25 -0.81 0.07 -3.11
N VAL A 26 -1.28 1.31 -3.21
CA VAL A 26 -2.19 1.71 -4.29
C VAL A 26 -1.37 1.92 -5.56
N LEU A 27 -1.64 1.10 -6.58
CA LEU A 27 -0.98 1.18 -7.88
C LEU A 27 -1.70 2.18 -8.80
N ALA A 28 -3.03 2.18 -8.76
CA ALA A 28 -3.84 3.05 -9.58
C ALA A 28 -5.24 3.25 -9.01
N THR A 29 -5.84 4.39 -9.31
CA THR A 29 -7.20 4.74 -8.87
C THR A 29 -8.03 5.28 -10.02
N GLY A 30 -9.29 4.85 -10.08
CA GLY A 30 -10.35 5.39 -10.91
C GLY A 30 -11.41 6.07 -10.07
N VAL A 31 -11.92 7.21 -10.54
CA VAL A 31 -13.03 7.94 -9.92
C VAL A 31 -14.16 8.01 -10.93
N ASP A 32 -15.28 7.41 -10.57
CA ASP A 32 -16.51 7.36 -11.36
C ASP A 32 -17.69 7.87 -10.52
N LEU A 33 -18.86 7.95 -11.13
CA LEU A 33 -20.13 8.18 -10.43
C LEU A 33 -20.90 6.86 -10.34
N SER A 34 -21.51 6.59 -9.19
CA SER A 34 -22.47 5.48 -9.05
C SER A 34 -23.78 5.83 -9.75
N GLU A 35 -24.65 4.83 -9.92
CA GLU A 35 -26.02 5.01 -10.46
C GLU A 35 -26.85 6.00 -9.63
N GLU A 36 -26.49 6.20 -8.36
CA GLU A 36 -27.15 7.09 -7.41
C GLU A 36 -26.52 8.50 -7.40
N GLY A 37 -25.49 8.74 -8.20
CA GLY A 37 -24.77 10.03 -8.27
C GLY A 37 -23.68 10.21 -7.19
N ASP A 38 -23.41 9.20 -6.38
CA ASP A 38 -22.33 9.22 -5.39
C ASP A 38 -20.96 8.96 -6.06
N VAL A 39 -19.88 9.41 -5.43
CA VAL A 39 -18.52 9.16 -5.90
C VAL A 39 -18.20 7.68 -5.73
N LEU A 40 -17.93 6.98 -6.83
CA LEU A 40 -17.42 5.61 -6.87
C LEU A 40 -15.90 5.64 -7.05
N LEU A 41 -15.18 5.35 -5.97
CA LEU A 41 -13.73 5.20 -6.01
C LEU A 41 -13.35 3.74 -6.23
N SER A 42 -12.58 3.46 -7.27
CA SER A 42 -11.97 2.16 -7.54
C SER A 42 -10.45 2.25 -7.36
N ALA A 43 -9.83 1.33 -6.63
CA ALA A 43 -8.39 1.29 -6.45
C ALA A 43 -7.83 -0.10 -6.75
N GLN A 44 -6.78 -0.16 -7.55
CA GLN A 44 -5.93 -1.33 -7.72
C GLN A 44 -4.85 -1.30 -6.64
N ILE A 45 -4.82 -2.35 -5.82
CA ILE A 45 -4.02 -2.44 -4.61
C ILE A 45 -3.11 -3.66 -4.72
N PHE A 46 -1.82 -3.47 -4.43
CA PHE A 46 -0.84 -4.51 -4.28
C PHE A 46 -0.54 -4.74 -2.80
N ILE A 47 -0.68 -5.99 -2.35
CA ILE A 47 -0.34 -6.43 -1.00
C ILE A 47 0.97 -7.24 -1.09
N PRO A 48 2.12 -6.63 -0.75
CA PRO A 48 3.38 -7.34 -0.67
C PRO A 48 3.35 -8.41 0.43
N ARG A 49 3.96 -9.55 0.15
CA ARG A 49 4.29 -10.59 1.12
C ARG A 49 5.81 -10.75 1.15
N ALA A 50 6.37 -10.98 2.33
CA ALA A 50 7.76 -11.38 2.44
C ALA A 50 7.96 -12.70 1.67
N ALA A 51 8.86 -12.72 0.70
CA ALA A 51 9.32 -13.99 0.15
C ALA A 51 9.99 -14.79 1.27
N GLY A 52 9.50 -16.01 1.48
CA GLY A 52 10.07 -16.92 2.48
C GLY A 52 11.57 -17.11 2.22
N GLY A 53 12.38 -16.94 3.27
CA GLY A 53 13.82 -17.11 3.22
C GLY A 53 14.21 -18.56 2.94
N GLY A 54 14.40 -18.89 1.66
CA GLY A 54 15.22 -20.03 1.24
C GLY A 54 16.69 -19.58 1.11
N PRO A 55 17.68 -20.40 1.48
CA PRO A 55 19.08 -20.04 1.34
C PRO A 55 19.47 -20.13 -0.13
N GLN A 56 19.45 -19.03 -0.86
CA GLN A 56 19.95 -19.00 -2.24
C GLN A 56 20.78 -17.75 -2.51
N GLY A 57 22.09 -17.94 -2.37
CA GLY A 57 23.09 -17.62 -3.38
C GLY A 57 23.29 -16.16 -3.76
N ASN A 58 24.48 -15.65 -3.41
CA ASN A 58 25.10 -14.49 -4.05
C ASN A 58 24.83 -14.45 -5.57
N THR A 59 24.07 -13.48 -6.04
CA THR A 59 24.27 -12.82 -7.34
C THR A 59 23.64 -11.44 -7.27
N GLY A 60 24.39 -10.42 -7.71
CA GLY A 60 23.97 -9.03 -7.70
C GLY A 60 22.67 -8.78 -8.48
N GLY A 61 21.78 -8.02 -7.86
CA GLY A 61 20.51 -7.57 -8.42
C GLY A 61 19.70 -6.91 -7.31
N SER A 62 19.70 -5.59 -7.28
CA SER A 62 18.88 -4.81 -6.34
C SER A 62 17.40 -5.02 -6.72
N GLY A 63 16.75 -5.95 -6.03
CA GLY A 63 15.38 -6.36 -6.34
C GLY A 63 15.03 -7.60 -5.55
N GLY A 64 14.90 -7.48 -4.23
CA GLY A 64 14.35 -8.57 -3.43
C GLY A 64 13.00 -8.98 -4.01
N ASN A 65 12.87 -10.24 -4.43
CA ASN A 65 11.64 -10.83 -4.97
C ASN A 65 10.50 -10.63 -3.96
N THR A 66 9.79 -9.50 -4.05
CA THR A 66 8.60 -9.25 -3.24
C THR A 66 7.45 -9.87 -4.00
N THR A 67 7.03 -11.07 -3.58
CA THR A 67 5.81 -11.69 -4.09
C THR A 67 4.61 -11.01 -3.43
N GLY A 68 3.46 -10.95 -4.10
CA GLY A 68 2.29 -10.28 -3.53
C GLY A 68 1.06 -10.38 -4.42
N ASP A 69 -0.10 -10.14 -3.84
CA ASP A 69 -1.37 -10.19 -4.57
C ASP A 69 -1.75 -8.79 -5.02
N THR A 70 -2.18 -8.68 -6.28
CA THR A 70 -2.82 -7.46 -6.78
C THR A 70 -4.31 -7.71 -6.93
N PHE A 71 -5.14 -6.82 -6.39
CA PHE A 71 -6.59 -6.90 -6.55
C PHE A 71 -7.21 -5.50 -6.62
N VAL A 72 -8.45 -5.43 -7.11
CA VAL A 72 -9.22 -4.18 -7.17
C VAL A 72 -10.26 -4.14 -6.05
N ARG A 73 -10.40 -2.98 -5.41
CA ARG A 73 -11.47 -2.70 -4.45
C ARG A 73 -12.17 -1.39 -4.79
N LYS A 74 -13.46 -1.35 -4.50
CA LYS A 74 -14.31 -0.19 -4.74
C LYS A 74 -14.98 0.29 -3.45
N ALA A 75 -15.22 1.59 -3.35
CA ALA A 75 -15.99 2.21 -2.28
C ALA A 75 -16.78 3.41 -2.81
N THR A 76 -18.02 3.57 -2.34
CA THR A 76 -18.88 4.70 -2.67
C THR A 76 -18.97 5.68 -1.51
N GLY A 77 -18.99 6.98 -1.80
CA GLY A 77 -19.19 8.02 -0.79
C GLY A 77 -19.69 9.32 -1.42
N LYS A 78 -20.24 10.21 -0.60
CA LYS A 78 -20.73 11.53 -1.07
C LYS A 78 -19.60 12.43 -1.54
N THR A 79 -18.37 12.14 -1.09
CA THR A 79 -17.15 12.82 -1.50
C THR A 79 -16.03 11.81 -1.73
N ILE A 80 -15.00 12.21 -2.49
CA ILE A 80 -13.79 11.39 -2.67
C ILE A 80 -13.16 11.04 -1.30
N ALA A 81 -13.15 11.99 -0.35
CA ALA A 81 -12.62 11.77 0.99
C ALA A 81 -13.40 10.67 1.75
N GLU A 82 -14.73 10.69 1.66
CA GLU A 82 -15.56 9.65 2.27
C GLU A 82 -15.35 8.29 1.62
N ALA A 83 -15.26 8.25 0.29
CA ALA A 83 -14.97 7.04 -0.47
C ALA A 83 -13.59 6.46 -0.10
N MET A 84 -12.55 7.30 0.02
CA MET A 84 -11.21 6.91 0.49
C MET A 84 -11.26 6.37 1.93
N ALA A 85 -11.96 7.03 2.85
CA ALA A 85 -12.08 6.58 4.23
C ALA A 85 -12.81 5.24 4.35
N LYS A 86 -13.85 5.02 3.53
CA LYS A 86 -14.54 3.72 3.41
C LYS A 86 -13.62 2.66 2.80
N LEU A 87 -12.82 3.02 1.81
CA LEU A 87 -11.85 2.11 1.19
C LEU A 87 -10.77 1.66 2.17
N GLN A 88 -10.20 2.59 2.96
CA GLN A 88 -9.23 2.28 4.03
C GLN A 88 -9.82 1.34 5.08
N ARG A 89 -11.10 1.49 5.46
CA ARG A 89 -11.76 0.61 6.42
C ARG A 89 -12.00 -0.82 5.91
N LYS A 90 -12.04 -1.01 4.58
CA LYS A 90 -12.19 -2.34 3.97
C LYS A 90 -10.89 -3.15 3.98
N LEU A 91 -9.76 -2.54 4.33
CA LEU A 91 -8.45 -3.16 4.35
C LEU A 91 -7.90 -3.13 5.77
N SER A 92 -7.32 -4.25 6.20
CA SER A 92 -6.60 -4.30 7.48
C SER A 92 -5.26 -3.55 7.43
N ARG A 93 -4.69 -3.42 6.23
CA ARG A 93 -3.40 -2.75 5.97
C ARG A 93 -3.56 -1.27 5.67
N HIS A 94 -2.52 -0.50 5.91
CA HIS A 94 -2.52 0.93 5.63
C HIS A 94 -2.37 1.18 4.12
N LEU A 95 -3.29 1.96 3.53
CA LEU A 95 -3.20 2.33 2.12
C LEU A 95 -2.03 3.30 1.90
N PHE A 96 -1.10 2.91 1.04
CA PHE A 96 0.00 3.76 0.63
C PHE A 96 -0.24 4.29 -0.79
N TRP A 97 -0.42 5.61 -0.91
CA TRP A 97 -0.80 6.28 -2.15
C TRP A 97 0.39 6.83 -2.96
N GLY A 98 1.62 6.71 -2.46
CA GLY A 98 2.79 7.42 -2.99
C GLY A 98 3.20 7.04 -4.43
N THR A 99 2.74 5.89 -4.93
CA THR A 99 3.01 5.43 -6.30
C THR A 99 1.76 5.34 -7.16
N ALA A 100 0.61 5.81 -6.65
CA ALA A 100 -0.67 5.64 -7.30
C ALA A 100 -0.77 6.52 -8.56
N ARG A 101 -1.15 5.92 -9.69
CA ARG A 101 -1.53 6.65 -10.90
C ARG A 101 -3.03 6.96 -10.90
N SER A 102 -3.42 8.18 -11.24
CA SER A 102 -4.82 8.56 -11.45
C SER A 102 -5.26 8.24 -12.88
N SER A 103 -6.27 7.41 -13.05
CA SER A 103 -6.97 7.20 -14.32
C SER A 103 -8.39 7.76 -14.21
N SER A 104 -8.88 8.47 -15.23
CA SER A 104 -10.29 8.90 -15.26
C SER A 104 -11.22 7.88 -15.91
N SER A 105 -10.71 6.70 -16.26
CA SER A 105 -11.47 5.62 -16.88
C SER A 105 -11.66 4.46 -15.91
N ALA A 106 -12.88 3.90 -15.89
CA ALA A 106 -13.31 2.81 -15.02
C ALA A 106 -12.24 1.70 -14.96
N MET A 107 -11.59 1.57 -13.81
CA MET A 107 -10.57 0.56 -13.57
C MET A 107 -11.27 -0.80 -13.51
N GLN A 108 -11.30 -1.51 -14.65
CA GLN A 108 -11.84 -2.86 -14.72
C GLN A 108 -11.08 -3.78 -13.76
N PRO A 109 -11.77 -4.67 -13.04
CA PRO A 109 -11.09 -5.66 -12.22
C PRO A 109 -10.23 -6.52 -13.15
N LEU A 110 -8.91 -6.47 -13.00
CA LEU A 110 -8.08 -7.57 -13.48
C LEU A 110 -8.62 -8.81 -12.78
N ALA A 111 -9.03 -9.78 -13.59
CA ALA A 111 -9.70 -11.01 -13.20
C ALA A 111 -9.10 -11.59 -11.91
N THR A 112 -9.96 -11.78 -10.92
CA THR A 112 -9.86 -12.93 -10.03
C THR A 112 -10.12 -14.15 -10.91
N GLU A 113 -9.06 -14.82 -11.37
CA GLU A 113 -9.13 -16.26 -11.58
C GLU A 113 -8.91 -16.97 -10.24
#